data_AF-A0A520HC14-F1
#
_entry.id   AF-A0A520HC14-F1
#
_cell.length_a   1.000
_cell.length_b   1.000
_cell.length_c   1.000
_cell.angle_alpha   90.00
_cell.angle_beta   90.00
_cell.angle_gamma   90.00
#
_symmetry.space_group_name_H-M   'P 1'
#
loop_
_entity.id
_entity.type
_entity.pdbx_description
1 polymer ?
#
loop_
_entity_poly.entity_id
_entity_poly.type
_entity_poly.pdbx_seq_one_letter_code
_entity_poly.pdbx_strand_id
1 'polypeptide(L)'
;MRTRSSASPSPSESMATPFIDALGHGAGDKRIEILRGIAATGSISQAAREAGVSYKAAWQAIDTLTNLAGVALVQRAVGGAGGGGAVLTAQGTRLLGLAQAFDAARREVHARWLAEHDDGEGAAGPVATAPVRDGGGRNASATGATLSRLALRTSMRNQLPAVVEQLATTGRIVRVSMRLEGTPAGGPRLVARITRESAELLGLRPGLPVIALCKATAVRIGRAMPQPAPAEPDAQPHGIDVTHLEGSVARVSRGADGDELTVALAGGLQLIGFAASGSGLRARQRARVSIDAAALVVALAG
;
A
#
# COMPACT_ATOMS: atom_id res chain seq x y z
N MET A 1 46.58 -22.03 10.81
CA MET A 1 45.85 -21.32 9.75
C MET A 1 44.64 -22.18 9.39
N ARG A 2 43.49 -21.99 10.06
CA ARG A 2 42.26 -22.77 9.82
C ARG A 2 41.38 -21.99 8.86
N THR A 3 41.14 -22.56 7.68
CA THR A 3 40.20 -22.07 6.69
C THR A 3 38.78 -22.31 7.17
N ARG A 4 37.93 -21.27 7.14
CA ARG A 4 36.49 -21.41 7.43
C ARG A 4 35.82 -22.05 6.22
N SER A 5 35.30 -23.25 6.39
CA SER A 5 34.44 -23.93 5.42
C SER A 5 33.08 -23.22 5.39
N SER A 6 32.72 -22.63 4.26
CA SER A 6 31.35 -22.17 3.99
C SER A 6 30.50 -23.38 3.61
N ALA A 7 29.74 -23.93 4.56
CA ALA A 7 28.78 -24.98 4.27
C ALA A 7 27.65 -24.41 3.39
N SER A 8 27.41 -25.04 2.24
CA SER A 8 26.21 -24.81 1.43
C SER A 8 24.99 -25.42 2.14
N PRO A 9 23.81 -24.78 2.11
CA PRO A 9 22.62 -25.30 2.77
C PRO A 9 22.19 -26.64 2.15
N SER A 10 21.63 -27.52 2.98
CA SER A 10 21.17 -28.86 2.59
C SER A 10 19.92 -28.79 1.69
N PRO A 11 19.65 -29.81 0.86
CA PRO A 11 18.46 -29.83 -0.01
C PRO A 11 17.12 -29.81 0.75
N SER A 12 17.07 -30.18 2.04
CA SER A 12 15.85 -30.10 2.88
C SER A 12 15.51 -28.65 3.30
N GLU A 13 16.49 -27.83 3.68
CA GLU A 13 16.31 -26.39 3.96
C GLU A 13 15.77 -25.63 2.73
N SER A 14 16.16 -26.07 1.53
CA SER A 14 15.75 -25.47 0.25
C SER A 14 14.25 -25.66 -0.05
N MET A 15 13.63 -26.77 0.37
CA MET A 15 12.22 -27.09 0.06
C MET A 15 11.19 -26.52 1.04
N ALA A 16 11.57 -26.19 2.28
CA ALA A 16 10.70 -25.56 3.27
C ALA A 16 10.45 -24.06 3.00
N THR A 17 11.53 -23.39 2.55
CA THR A 17 11.55 -21.97 2.22
C THR A 17 10.46 -21.53 1.22
N PRO A 18 10.18 -22.24 0.10
CA PRO A 18 9.17 -21.80 -0.87
C PRO A 18 7.74 -21.82 -0.33
N PHE A 19 7.38 -22.72 0.59
CA PHE A 19 6.03 -22.73 1.16
C PHE A 19 5.81 -21.57 2.13
N ILE A 20 6.82 -21.22 2.93
CA ILE A 20 6.73 -20.04 3.79
C ILE A 20 6.76 -18.74 2.98
N ASP A 21 7.56 -18.69 1.91
CA ASP A 21 7.53 -17.57 0.96
C ASP A 21 6.17 -17.46 0.23
N ALA A 22 5.46 -18.57 0.04
CA ALA A 22 4.11 -18.60 -0.51
C ALA A 22 3.04 -18.15 0.51
N LEU A 23 3.26 -18.39 1.81
CA LEU A 23 2.41 -17.92 2.91
C LEU A 23 2.67 -16.44 3.27
N GLY A 24 3.70 -15.83 2.69
CA GLY A 24 4.02 -14.41 2.81
C GLY A 24 5.45 -14.12 2.40
N HIS A 25 5.75 -12.89 2.00
CA HIS A 25 7.04 -12.58 1.39
C HIS A 25 8.21 -12.60 2.38
N GLY A 26 9.11 -13.59 2.31
CA GLY A 26 10.32 -13.72 3.16
C GLY A 26 11.43 -12.69 2.88
N ALA A 27 11.36 -11.93 1.77
CA ALA A 27 12.31 -10.86 1.48
C ALA A 27 12.02 -9.60 2.32
N GLY A 28 13.07 -8.95 2.84
CA GLY A 28 12.98 -7.69 3.59
C GLY A 28 12.15 -6.64 2.86
N ASP A 29 11.11 -6.13 3.52
CA ASP A 29 10.29 -5.06 2.94
C ASP A 29 11.10 -3.78 2.88
N LYS A 30 11.52 -3.37 1.67
CA LYS A 30 12.25 -2.12 1.45
C LYS A 30 11.53 -0.90 2.04
N ARG A 31 10.20 -0.90 2.15
CA ARG A 31 9.47 0.20 2.79
C ARG A 31 9.76 0.27 4.29
N ILE A 32 9.82 -0.87 4.96
CA ILE A 32 10.19 -0.96 6.37
C ILE A 32 11.68 -0.65 6.56
N GLU A 33 12.56 -1.08 5.65
CA GLU A 33 13.98 -0.71 5.65
C GLU A 33 14.17 0.81 5.57
N ILE A 34 13.39 1.51 4.74
CA ILE A 34 13.41 2.98 4.68
C ILE A 34 13.02 3.60 6.03
N LEU A 35 11.96 3.11 6.69
CA LEU A 35 11.60 3.61 8.02
C LEU A 35 12.70 3.34 9.06
N ARG A 36 13.32 2.16 9.03
CA ARG A 36 14.46 1.82 9.91
C ARG A 36 15.65 2.75 9.67
N GLY A 37 15.99 3.00 8.40
CA GLY A 37 17.08 3.91 8.03
C GLY A 37 16.81 5.35 8.49
N ILE A 38 15.57 5.84 8.37
CA ILE A 38 15.19 7.17 8.90
C ILE A 38 15.33 7.21 10.42
N ALA A 39 14.87 6.17 11.12
CA ALA A 39 15.02 6.08 12.58
C ALA A 39 16.49 6.15 13.04
N ALA A 40 17.38 5.50 12.29
CA ALA A 40 18.81 5.44 12.62
C ALA A 40 19.57 6.73 12.25
N THR A 41 19.25 7.35 11.12
CA THR A 41 20.08 8.41 10.52
C THR A 41 19.47 9.80 10.59
N GLY A 42 18.17 9.90 10.86
CA GLY A 42 17.44 11.17 10.79
C GLY A 42 17.32 11.74 9.37
N SER A 43 17.63 10.96 8.32
CA SER A 43 17.72 11.45 6.95
C SER A 43 17.09 10.48 5.94
N ILE A 44 16.14 10.99 5.14
CA ILE A 44 15.48 10.21 4.08
C ILE A 44 16.45 9.93 2.93
N SER A 45 17.35 10.87 2.62
CA SER A 45 18.33 10.70 1.55
C SER A 45 19.42 9.69 1.92
N GLN A 46 19.78 9.60 3.20
CA GLN A 46 20.68 8.56 3.69
C GLN A 46 20.00 7.19 3.72
N ALA A 47 18.80 7.10 4.31
CA ALA A 47 18.02 5.87 4.33
C ALA A 47 17.78 5.29 2.91
N ALA A 48 17.52 6.14 1.92
CA ALA A 48 17.37 5.72 0.53
C ALA A 48 18.63 5.04 -0.03
N ARG A 49 19.80 5.64 0.21
CA ARG A 49 21.10 5.11 -0.26
C ARG A 49 21.41 3.77 0.40
N GLU A 50 21.20 3.66 1.70
CA GLU A 50 21.45 2.43 2.48
C GLU A 50 20.52 1.28 2.08
N ALA A 51 19.24 1.58 1.77
CA ALA A 51 18.28 0.59 1.27
C ALA A 51 18.44 0.27 -0.24
N GLY A 52 19.41 0.88 -0.92
CA GLY A 52 19.66 0.69 -2.35
C GLY A 52 18.47 1.09 -3.23
N VAL A 53 17.79 2.20 -2.91
CA VAL A 53 16.68 2.74 -3.69
C VAL A 53 16.88 4.23 -3.99
N SER A 54 16.21 4.73 -5.03
CA SER A 54 16.24 6.16 -5.31
C SER A 54 15.58 6.96 -4.18
N TYR A 55 16.02 8.20 -3.98
CA TYR A 55 15.37 9.14 -3.04
C TYR A 55 13.86 9.27 -3.30
N LYS A 56 13.45 9.24 -4.57
CA LYS A 56 12.05 9.22 -4.99
C LYS A 56 11.33 7.96 -4.50
N ALA A 57 11.93 6.77 -4.65
CA ALA A 57 11.36 5.52 -4.17
C ALA A 57 11.25 5.48 -2.64
N ALA A 58 12.19 6.07 -1.90
CA ALA A 58 12.07 6.21 -0.44
C ALA A 58 10.86 7.05 -0.05
N TRP A 59 10.59 8.16 -0.75
CA TRP A 59 9.36 8.93 -0.55
C TRP A 59 8.10 8.13 -0.86
N GLN A 60 8.09 7.35 -1.95
CA GLN A 60 6.95 6.49 -2.31
C GLN A 60 6.66 5.45 -1.23
N ALA A 61 7.71 4.87 -0.64
CA ALA A 61 7.57 3.97 0.50
C ALA A 61 6.88 4.65 1.68
N ILE A 62 7.31 5.86 2.06
CA ILE A 62 6.72 6.63 3.16
C ILE A 62 5.24 6.95 2.90
N ASP A 63 4.91 7.43 1.70
CA ASP A 63 3.52 7.75 1.33
C ASP A 63 2.64 6.51 1.38
N THR A 64 3.11 5.39 0.82
CA THR A 64 2.39 4.11 0.81
C THR A 64 2.10 3.65 2.23
N LEU A 65 3.14 3.61 3.09
CA LEU A 65 2.98 3.20 4.48
C LEU A 65 2.05 4.14 5.26
N THR A 66 2.14 5.44 5.01
CA THR A 66 1.26 6.46 5.64
C THR A 66 -0.19 6.25 5.24
N ASN A 67 -0.48 6.04 3.95
CA ASN A 67 -1.83 5.76 3.47
C ASN A 67 -2.39 4.49 4.11
N LEU A 68 -1.61 3.40 4.10
CA LEU A 68 -2.06 2.11 4.64
C LEU A 68 -2.26 2.13 6.16
N ALA A 69 -1.43 2.90 6.88
CA ALA A 69 -1.56 3.12 8.31
C ALA A 69 -2.69 4.11 8.66
N GLY A 70 -3.14 4.93 7.72
CA GLY A 70 -4.12 6.00 7.96
C GLY A 70 -3.60 7.15 8.84
N VAL A 71 -2.31 7.14 9.18
CA VAL A 71 -1.66 8.12 10.07
C VAL A 71 -0.25 8.44 9.59
N ALA A 72 0.20 9.67 9.81
CA ALA A 72 1.55 10.09 9.44
C ALA A 72 2.61 9.32 10.24
N LEU A 73 3.56 8.71 9.52
CA LEU A 73 4.62 7.88 10.12
C LEU A 73 5.95 8.62 10.26
N VAL A 74 6.15 9.73 9.53
CA VAL A 74 7.39 10.53 9.52
C VAL A 74 7.04 12.00 9.65
N GLN A 75 7.70 12.69 10.58
CA GLN A 75 7.72 14.15 10.70
C GLN A 75 8.98 14.72 10.04
N ARG A 76 8.82 15.86 9.35
CA ARG A 76 9.96 16.62 8.81
C ARG A 76 10.31 17.73 9.78
N ALA A 77 11.58 17.83 10.17
CA ALA A 77 12.10 19.01 10.83
C ALA A 77 12.18 20.14 9.79
N VAL A 78 11.60 21.29 10.09
CA VAL A 78 11.68 22.48 9.24
C VAL A 78 12.99 23.20 9.54
N GLY A 79 13.90 23.34 8.57
CA GLY A 79 14.97 24.32 8.73
C GLY A 79 16.16 24.25 7.77
N GLY A 80 16.40 25.36 7.08
CA GLY A 80 17.75 25.91 6.82
C GLY A 80 18.58 25.34 5.67
N ALA A 81 19.65 26.07 5.33
CA ALA A 81 20.57 25.83 4.22
C ALA A 81 21.31 24.47 4.23
N GLY A 82 21.13 23.66 5.29
CA GLY A 82 21.69 22.31 5.44
C GLY A 82 20.70 21.14 5.27
N GLY A 83 19.41 21.42 5.02
CA GLY A 83 18.38 20.39 4.79
C GLY A 83 17.68 19.92 6.07
N GLY A 84 16.35 20.00 6.09
CA GLY A 84 15.53 19.56 7.21
C GLY A 84 15.62 18.04 7.44
N GLY A 85 15.89 17.64 8.68
CA GLY A 85 15.91 16.24 9.09
C GLY A 85 14.53 15.57 9.02
N ALA A 86 14.50 14.25 9.13
CA ALA A 86 13.28 13.45 9.20
C ALA A 86 13.32 12.56 10.43
N VAL A 87 12.26 12.57 11.22
CA VAL A 87 12.14 11.78 12.45
C VAL A 87 10.86 10.98 12.38
N LEU A 88 10.86 9.75 12.90
CA LEU A 88 9.63 8.97 12.98
C LEU A 88 8.65 9.60 13.97
N THR A 89 7.36 9.52 13.65
CA THR A 89 6.31 9.79 14.64
C THR A 89 6.25 8.65 15.65
N ALA A 90 5.54 8.86 16.77
CA ALA A 90 5.24 7.77 17.70
C ALA A 90 4.56 6.57 17.01
N GLN A 91 3.70 6.84 16.02
CA GLN A 91 3.06 5.80 15.21
C GLN A 91 4.06 5.10 14.27
N GLY A 92 5.01 5.84 13.70
CA GLY A 92 6.12 5.27 12.93
C GLY A 92 6.98 4.30 13.75
N THR A 93 7.34 4.69 14.99
CA THR A 93 8.09 3.81 15.91
C THR A 93 7.28 2.56 16.28
N ARG A 94 5.98 2.71 16.55
CA ARG A 94 5.10 1.57 16.85
C ARG A 94 5.00 0.59 15.68
N LEU A 95 4.90 1.10 14.45
CA LEU A 95 4.88 0.27 13.25
C LEU A 95 6.18 -0.54 13.10
N LEU A 96 7.35 0.07 13.35
CA LEU A 96 8.63 -0.65 13.31
C LEU A 96 8.71 -1.76 14.36
N GLY A 97 8.27 -1.49 15.59
CA GLY A 97 8.23 -2.52 16.64
C GLY A 97 7.31 -3.68 16.27
N LEU A 98 6.14 -3.38 15.69
CA LEU A 98 5.22 -4.42 15.21
C LEU A 98 5.85 -5.25 14.07
N ALA A 99 6.50 -4.60 13.10
CA ALA A 99 7.19 -5.30 12.01
C ALA A 99 8.28 -6.24 12.54
N GLN A 100 9.07 -5.81 13.53
CA GLN A 100 10.09 -6.64 14.17
C GLN A 100 9.48 -7.85 14.88
N ALA A 101 8.37 -7.67 15.61
CA ALA A 101 7.67 -8.76 16.27
C ALA A 101 7.13 -9.80 15.27
N PHE A 102 6.60 -9.34 14.13
CA PHE A 102 6.16 -10.24 13.05
C PHE A 102 7.31 -11.02 12.42
N ASP A 103 8.43 -10.36 12.14
CA ASP A 103 9.61 -11.03 11.58
C ASP A 103 10.21 -12.05 12.58
N ALA A 104 10.12 -11.78 13.88
CA ALA A 104 10.48 -12.75 14.91
C ALA A 104 9.53 -13.95 14.94
N ALA A 105 8.20 -13.70 14.98
CA ALA A 105 7.20 -14.76 15.00
C ALA A 105 7.27 -15.65 13.75
N ARG A 106 7.48 -15.05 12.56
CA ARG A 106 7.64 -15.83 11.31
C ARG A 106 8.86 -16.73 11.37
N ARG A 107 10.01 -16.22 11.85
CA ARG A 107 11.23 -17.01 12.01
C ARG A 107 11.05 -18.14 13.02
N GLU A 108 10.32 -17.90 14.11
CA GLU A 108 10.03 -18.93 15.11
C GLU A 108 9.18 -20.06 14.52
N VAL A 109 8.10 -19.72 13.80
CA VAL A 109 7.27 -20.71 13.11
C VAL A 109 8.08 -21.50 12.07
N HIS A 110 8.91 -20.82 11.29
CA HIS A 110 9.80 -21.48 10.33
C HIS A 110 10.78 -22.44 11.00
N ALA A 111 11.46 -21.98 12.06
CA ALA A 111 12.42 -22.79 12.79
C ALA A 111 11.76 -24.02 13.43
N ARG A 112 10.55 -23.87 13.98
CA ARG A 112 9.78 -24.96 14.55
C ARG A 112 9.38 -25.98 13.48
N TRP A 113 8.87 -25.51 12.34
CA TRP A 113 8.46 -26.39 11.25
C TRP A 113 9.64 -27.18 10.68
N LEU A 114 10.79 -26.52 10.46
CA LEU A 114 12.03 -27.20 10.04
C LEU A 114 12.46 -28.26 11.06
N ALA A 115 12.44 -27.94 12.36
CA ALA A 115 12.81 -28.90 13.40
C ALA A 115 11.87 -30.12 13.44
N GLU A 116 10.58 -29.95 13.13
CA GLU A 116 9.59 -31.04 13.09
C GLU A 116 9.69 -31.90 11.82
N HIS A 117 10.36 -31.42 10.76
CA HIS A 117 10.35 -32.05 9.42
C HIS A 117 11.75 -32.37 8.86
N ASP A 118 12.84 -32.12 9.60
CA ASP A 118 14.23 -32.53 9.24
C ASP A 118 14.55 -33.98 9.70
N ASP A 119 13.66 -34.60 10.51
CA ASP A 119 13.77 -35.99 10.95
C ASP A 119 13.19 -36.98 9.93
N GLY A 120 13.91 -37.22 8.83
CA GLY A 120 13.81 -38.44 8.02
C GLY A 120 12.57 -38.60 7.11
N GLU A 121 12.79 -39.25 5.97
CA GLU A 121 11.81 -39.52 4.91
C GLU A 121 10.40 -39.95 5.39
N GLY A 122 9.38 -39.23 4.92
CA GLY A 122 8.10 -39.81 4.49
C GLY A 122 7.10 -40.23 5.58
N ALA A 123 6.29 -39.29 6.07
CA ALA A 123 4.86 -39.54 6.31
C ALA A 123 4.11 -38.20 6.48
N ALA A 124 3.16 -37.92 5.59
CA ALA A 124 2.15 -36.89 5.82
C ALA A 124 1.27 -37.32 7.01
N GLY A 125 1.67 -36.95 8.23
CA GLY A 125 0.84 -37.08 9.43
C GLY A 125 -0.36 -36.12 9.37
N PRO A 126 -1.48 -36.44 10.02
CA PRO A 126 -2.68 -35.62 9.97
C PRO A 126 -2.40 -34.25 10.59
N VAL A 127 -2.79 -33.19 9.88
CA VAL A 127 -2.70 -31.79 10.33
C VAL A 127 -3.51 -31.64 11.62
N ALA A 128 -2.83 -31.66 12.76
CA ALA A 128 -3.43 -31.31 14.04
C ALA A 128 -3.66 -29.79 14.05
N THR A 129 -4.90 -29.37 13.81
CA THR A 129 -5.32 -27.99 13.95
C THR A 129 -5.35 -27.62 15.43
N ALA A 130 -4.25 -27.04 15.93
CA ALA A 130 -4.28 -26.38 17.22
C ALA A 130 -5.29 -25.21 17.16
N PRO A 131 -6.19 -25.07 18.15
CA PRO A 131 -7.15 -23.99 18.15
C PRO A 131 -6.42 -22.65 18.26
N VAL A 132 -6.62 -21.78 17.25
CA VAL A 132 -6.21 -20.38 17.32
C VAL A 132 -6.94 -19.75 18.50
N ARG A 133 -6.21 -19.45 19.57
CA ARG A 133 -6.76 -18.75 20.74
C ARG A 133 -7.09 -17.33 20.28
N ASP A 134 -8.37 -17.03 20.20
CA ASP A 134 -8.86 -15.71 19.84
C ASP A 134 -8.48 -14.72 20.96
N GLY A 135 -7.37 -14.03 20.77
CA GLY A 135 -6.83 -13.03 21.69
C GLY A 135 -7.70 -11.79 21.68
N GLY A 136 -8.77 -11.83 22.46
CA GLY A 136 -9.78 -10.78 22.56
C GLY A 136 -9.21 -9.38 22.81
N GLY A 137 -9.62 -8.45 21.97
CA GLY A 137 -9.47 -7.01 22.19
C GLY A 137 -9.99 -6.24 20.99
N ARG A 138 -11.01 -5.40 21.17
CA ARG A 138 -11.66 -4.57 20.13
C ARG A 138 -10.70 -3.65 19.33
N ASN A 139 -9.41 -3.61 19.67
CA ASN A 139 -8.34 -2.87 19.01
C ASN A 139 -7.42 -3.75 18.11
N ALA A 140 -7.59 -5.08 18.16
CA ALA A 140 -6.87 -6.03 17.32
C ALA A 140 -7.36 -5.99 15.86
N SER A 141 -8.63 -5.67 15.61
CA SER A 141 -9.19 -5.63 14.26
C SER A 141 -8.63 -4.48 13.41
N ALA A 142 -8.46 -3.28 13.98
CA ALA A 142 -7.87 -2.14 13.28
C ALA A 142 -6.37 -2.36 13.04
N THR A 143 -5.65 -2.87 14.05
CA THR A 143 -4.22 -3.19 13.93
C THR A 143 -3.98 -4.32 12.91
N GLY A 144 -4.81 -5.36 12.93
CA GLY A 144 -4.81 -6.46 11.97
C GLY A 144 -5.10 -5.96 10.56
N ALA A 145 -6.17 -5.19 10.37
CA ALA A 145 -6.50 -4.61 9.06
C ALA A 145 -5.36 -3.74 8.50
N THR A 146 -4.71 -2.90 9.32
CA THR A 146 -3.53 -2.12 8.89
C THR A 146 -2.39 -3.03 8.48
N LEU A 147 -2.06 -4.05 9.28
CA LEU A 147 -0.97 -4.97 8.98
C LEU A 147 -1.21 -5.75 7.68
N SER A 148 -2.43 -6.23 7.50
CA SER A 148 -2.85 -6.97 6.32
C SER A 148 -2.76 -6.14 5.04
N ARG A 149 -3.04 -4.83 5.12
CA ARG A 149 -2.81 -3.90 4.00
C ARG A 149 -1.32 -3.71 3.71
N LEU A 150 -0.50 -3.66 4.76
CA LEU A 150 0.95 -3.53 4.64
C LEU A 150 1.61 -4.78 4.05
N ALA A 151 1.01 -5.97 4.18
CA ALA A 151 1.55 -7.20 3.60
C ALA A 151 1.56 -7.20 2.06
N LEU A 152 0.69 -6.42 1.42
CA LEU A 152 0.57 -6.37 -0.04
C LEU A 152 1.74 -5.62 -0.69
N ARG A 153 2.40 -6.28 -1.65
CA ARG A 153 3.50 -5.71 -2.46
C ARG A 153 3.13 -5.77 -3.94
N THR A 154 3.11 -4.62 -4.61
CA THR A 154 2.78 -4.54 -6.03
C THR A 154 3.54 -3.38 -6.68
N SER A 155 3.63 -3.37 -8.01
CA SER A 155 4.09 -2.20 -8.77
C SER A 155 3.03 -1.09 -8.88
N MET A 156 1.81 -1.35 -8.40
CA MET A 156 0.75 -0.34 -8.31
C MET A 156 1.04 0.59 -7.13
N ARG A 157 1.58 1.76 -7.46
CA ARG A 157 2.05 2.76 -6.49
C ARG A 157 0.93 3.49 -5.75
N ASN A 158 -0.29 3.45 -6.28
CA ASN A 158 -1.45 3.97 -5.59
C ASN A 158 -2.14 2.81 -4.87
N GLN A 159 -2.09 2.82 -3.55
CA GLN A 159 -2.78 1.88 -2.69
C GLN A 159 -3.60 2.68 -1.67
N LEU A 160 -4.91 2.71 -1.90
CA LEU A 160 -5.81 3.62 -1.20
C LEU A 160 -6.82 2.78 -0.39
N PRO A 161 -6.78 2.85 0.95
CA PRO A 161 -7.81 2.24 1.77
C PRO A 161 -9.19 2.81 1.45
N ALA A 162 -10.15 1.91 1.27
CA ALA A 162 -11.50 2.28 0.91
C ALA A 162 -12.52 1.30 1.51
N VAL A 163 -13.79 1.68 1.48
CA VAL A 163 -14.91 0.83 1.88
C VAL A 163 -15.87 0.75 0.71
N VAL A 164 -16.31 -0.46 0.36
CA VAL A 164 -17.33 -0.66 -0.68
C VAL A 164 -18.63 -0.03 -0.22
N GLU A 165 -19.21 0.88 -1.01
CA GLU A 165 -20.51 1.48 -0.73
C GLU A 165 -21.62 0.85 -1.55
N GLN A 166 -21.35 0.59 -2.83
CA GLN A 166 -22.35 0.09 -3.76
C GLN A 166 -21.73 -0.80 -4.83
N LEU A 167 -22.48 -1.81 -5.23
CA LEU A 167 -22.19 -2.70 -6.35
C LEU A 167 -23.34 -2.58 -7.35
N ALA A 168 -23.02 -2.28 -8.60
CA ALA A 168 -24.00 -2.24 -9.68
C ALA A 168 -23.55 -3.21 -10.79
N THR A 169 -24.36 -4.22 -11.05
CA THR A 169 -24.03 -5.29 -12.00
C THR A 169 -24.72 -5.04 -13.34
N THR A 170 -23.95 -5.04 -14.42
CA THR A 170 -24.46 -4.91 -15.80
C THR A 170 -23.83 -5.99 -16.66
N GLY A 171 -24.61 -7.03 -17.00
CA GLY A 171 -24.06 -8.22 -17.65
C GLY A 171 -22.95 -8.85 -16.82
N ARG A 172 -21.79 -9.13 -17.43
CA ARG A 172 -20.62 -9.75 -16.78
C ARG A 172 -19.72 -8.77 -16.03
N ILE A 173 -20.06 -7.48 -16.03
CA ILE A 173 -19.27 -6.42 -15.39
C ILE A 173 -19.97 -5.96 -14.13
N VAL A 174 -19.20 -5.76 -13.07
CA VAL A 174 -19.63 -5.16 -11.82
C VAL A 174 -18.90 -3.83 -11.65
N ARG A 175 -19.68 -2.77 -11.49
CA ARG A 175 -19.20 -1.46 -11.07
C ARG A 175 -19.19 -1.42 -9.55
N VAL A 176 -18.01 -1.27 -8.97
CA VAL A 176 -17.78 -1.17 -7.52
C VAL A 176 -17.54 0.29 -7.17
N SER A 177 -18.48 0.91 -6.47
CA SER A 177 -18.30 2.26 -5.91
C SER A 177 -17.75 2.14 -4.50
N MET A 178 -16.62 2.79 -4.24
CA MET A 178 -15.88 2.71 -2.99
C MET A 178 -15.61 4.12 -2.45
N ARG A 179 -15.83 4.32 -1.16
CA ARG A 179 -15.46 5.58 -0.49
C ARG A 179 -14.08 5.44 0.14
N LEU A 180 -13.24 6.47 -0.04
CA LEU A 180 -11.92 6.54 0.59
C LEU A 180 -12.06 6.59 2.11
N GLU A 181 -11.24 5.81 2.82
CA GLU A 181 -11.20 5.86 4.28
C GLU A 181 -10.73 7.25 4.76
N GLY A 182 -11.33 7.78 5.83
CA GLY A 182 -11.04 9.13 6.32
C GLY A 182 -11.77 10.26 5.58
N THR A 183 -12.63 9.95 4.61
CA THR A 183 -13.53 10.93 3.96
C THR A 183 -14.96 10.83 4.50
N PRO A 184 -15.70 11.96 4.60
CA PRO A 184 -17.08 11.97 5.09
C PRO A 184 -18.03 11.21 4.15
N ALA A 185 -19.17 10.77 4.69
CA ALA A 185 -20.24 10.18 3.89
C ALA A 185 -20.73 11.19 2.84
N GLY A 186 -20.87 10.76 1.57
CA GLY A 186 -21.13 11.66 0.44
C GLY A 186 -19.89 12.33 -0.15
N GLY A 187 -18.69 12.02 0.38
CA GLY A 187 -17.41 12.42 -0.19
C GLY A 187 -17.10 11.74 -1.54
N PRO A 188 -15.93 12.05 -2.13
CA PRO A 188 -15.57 11.54 -3.44
C PRO A 188 -15.44 10.01 -3.43
N ARG A 189 -15.98 9.37 -4.47
CA ARG A 189 -16.00 7.91 -4.64
C ARG A 189 -15.00 7.49 -5.70
N LEU A 190 -14.27 6.42 -5.42
CA LEU A 190 -13.57 5.64 -6.43
C LEU A 190 -14.56 4.68 -7.08
N VAL A 191 -14.48 4.54 -8.39
CA VAL A 191 -15.28 3.56 -9.14
C VAL A 191 -14.33 2.59 -9.82
N ALA A 192 -14.45 1.30 -9.51
CA ALA A 192 -13.75 0.24 -10.23
C ALA A 192 -14.72 -0.55 -11.11
N ARG A 193 -14.22 -1.02 -12.26
CA ARG A 193 -14.95 -1.95 -13.13
C ARG A 193 -14.22 -3.28 -13.16
N ILE A 194 -14.85 -4.29 -12.55
CA ILE A 194 -14.30 -5.65 -12.48
C ILE A 194 -15.29 -6.65 -13.06
N THR A 195 -14.85 -7.88 -13.29
CA THR A 195 -15.76 -8.95 -13.68
C THR A 195 -16.65 -9.37 -12.52
N ARG A 196 -17.81 -9.93 -12.84
CA ARG A 196 -18.70 -10.51 -11.84
C ARG A 196 -18.00 -11.59 -11.02
N GLU A 197 -17.25 -12.46 -11.69
CA GLU A 197 -16.50 -13.54 -11.04
C GLU A 197 -15.49 -13.01 -10.03
N SER A 198 -14.77 -11.93 -10.35
CA SER A 198 -13.85 -11.30 -9.39
C SER A 198 -14.58 -10.71 -8.18
N ALA A 199 -15.74 -10.07 -8.37
CA ALA A 199 -16.53 -9.53 -7.26
C ALA A 199 -17.03 -10.64 -6.31
N GLU A 200 -17.45 -11.77 -6.88
CA GLU A 200 -17.92 -12.96 -6.16
C GLU A 200 -16.79 -13.65 -5.40
N LEU A 201 -15.64 -13.89 -6.06
CA LEU A 201 -14.46 -14.51 -5.43
C LEU A 201 -13.91 -13.67 -4.27
N LEU A 202 -14.00 -12.34 -4.38
CA LEU A 202 -13.61 -11.41 -3.32
C LEU A 202 -14.71 -11.21 -2.27
N GLY A 203 -15.90 -11.81 -2.44
CA GLY A 203 -17.02 -11.67 -1.50
C GLY A 203 -17.44 -10.21 -1.26
N LEU A 204 -17.33 -9.37 -2.30
CA LEU A 204 -17.58 -7.93 -2.18
C LEU A 204 -19.03 -7.66 -1.77
N ARG A 205 -19.19 -6.81 -0.77
CA ARG A 205 -20.49 -6.36 -0.26
C ARG A 205 -20.38 -4.93 0.29
N PRO A 206 -21.46 -4.14 0.30
CA PRO A 206 -21.47 -2.85 0.98
C PRO A 206 -20.94 -2.96 2.41
N GLY A 207 -20.12 -2.00 2.82
CA GLY A 207 -19.45 -1.97 4.12
C GLY A 207 -18.14 -2.76 4.19
N LEU A 208 -17.77 -3.54 3.16
CA LEU A 208 -16.52 -4.31 3.17
C LEU A 208 -15.30 -3.38 3.01
N PRO A 209 -14.32 -3.42 3.93
CA PRO A 209 -13.05 -2.71 3.76
C PRO A 209 -12.21 -3.37 2.66
N VAL A 210 -11.66 -2.54 1.77
CA VAL A 210 -10.85 -2.96 0.62
C VAL A 210 -9.68 -2.01 0.43
N ILE A 211 -8.75 -2.38 -0.45
CA ILE A 211 -7.69 -1.53 -0.95
C ILE A 211 -7.95 -1.31 -2.44
N ALA A 212 -8.14 -0.06 -2.84
CA ALA A 212 -8.17 0.32 -4.24
C ALA A 212 -6.74 0.53 -4.74
N LEU A 213 -6.37 -0.21 -5.78
CA LEU A 213 -5.03 -0.22 -6.35
C LEU A 213 -5.07 0.34 -7.78
N CYS A 214 -4.10 1.19 -8.14
CA CYS A 214 -3.87 1.51 -9.55
C CYS A 214 -2.40 1.85 -9.82
N LYS A 215 -1.99 1.68 -11.08
CA LYS A 215 -0.67 2.15 -11.52
C LYS A 215 -0.64 3.68 -11.54
N ALA A 216 0.49 4.26 -11.14
CA ALA A 216 0.70 5.71 -11.26
C ALA A 216 0.54 6.20 -12.71
N THR A 217 0.92 5.40 -13.70
CA THR A 217 0.77 5.74 -15.13
C THR A 217 -0.68 5.77 -15.61
N ALA A 218 -1.61 5.18 -14.86
CA ALA A 218 -3.04 5.26 -15.18
C ALA A 218 -3.73 6.47 -14.53
N VAL A 219 -2.99 7.23 -13.71
CA VAL A 219 -3.48 8.42 -13.05
C VAL A 219 -3.04 9.66 -13.83
N ARG A 220 -4.03 10.44 -14.28
CA ARG A 220 -3.78 11.72 -14.94
C ARG A 220 -3.99 12.87 -13.96
N ILE A 221 -3.08 13.82 -13.96
CA ILE A 221 -3.12 15.00 -13.10
C ILE A 221 -3.20 16.25 -13.97
N GLY A 222 -4.21 17.06 -13.74
CA GLY A 222 -4.45 18.33 -14.43
C GLY A 222 -4.68 19.47 -13.46
N ARG A 223 -4.77 20.69 -14.00
CA ARG A 223 -5.18 21.86 -13.22
C ARG A 223 -6.61 21.64 -12.70
N ALA A 224 -6.86 22.07 -11.47
CA ALA A 224 -8.23 22.12 -10.97
C ALA A 224 -9.03 23.08 -11.87
N MET A 225 -10.08 22.56 -12.50
CA MET A 225 -11.07 23.41 -13.18
C MET A 225 -12.15 23.82 -12.18
N PRO A 226 -12.81 24.98 -12.38
CA PRO A 226 -14.04 25.30 -11.66
C PRO A 226 -15.02 24.13 -11.81
N GLN A 227 -15.60 23.69 -10.70
CA GLN A 227 -16.54 22.59 -10.70
C GLN A 227 -17.74 22.97 -11.60
N PRO A 228 -18.08 22.20 -12.65
CA PRO A 228 -19.37 22.38 -13.30
C PRO A 228 -20.45 22.10 -12.24
N ALA A 229 -21.60 22.78 -12.35
CA ALA A 229 -22.75 22.63 -11.46
C ALA A 229 -23.04 21.14 -11.19
N PRO A 230 -23.49 20.77 -9.98
CA PRO A 230 -23.72 19.37 -9.62
C PRO A 230 -24.61 18.72 -10.69
N ALA A 231 -24.05 17.75 -11.40
CA ALA A 231 -24.81 16.93 -12.33
C ALA A 231 -25.86 16.16 -11.54
N GLU A 232 -27.07 16.07 -12.08
CA GLU A 232 -28.17 15.34 -11.46
C GLU A 232 -27.75 13.90 -11.11
N PRO A 233 -28.20 13.37 -9.96
CA PRO A 233 -27.76 12.07 -9.44
C PRO A 233 -28.00 10.87 -10.39
N ASP A 234 -28.85 11.03 -11.41
CA ASP A 234 -29.24 9.98 -12.36
C ASP A 234 -28.82 10.23 -13.82
N ALA A 235 -28.04 11.27 -14.12
CA ALA A 235 -27.46 11.42 -15.45
C ALA A 235 -26.27 10.46 -15.60
N GLN A 236 -26.52 9.18 -15.89
CA GLN A 236 -25.46 8.26 -16.31
C GLN A 236 -24.80 8.82 -17.58
N PRO A 237 -23.54 9.29 -17.54
CA PRO A 237 -22.85 9.62 -18.77
C PRO A 237 -22.55 8.28 -19.43
N HIS A 238 -23.20 8.00 -20.57
CA HIS A 238 -22.68 7.04 -21.53
C HIS A 238 -21.36 7.59 -22.07
N GLY A 239 -20.27 7.43 -21.31
CA GLY A 239 -18.98 7.98 -21.66
C GLY A 239 -18.00 7.96 -20.50
N ILE A 240 -17.14 6.94 -20.48
CA ILE A 240 -15.93 6.73 -19.67
C ILE A 240 -16.11 6.97 -18.16
N ASP A 241 -16.02 5.88 -17.39
CA ASP A 241 -16.15 5.88 -15.94
C ASP A 241 -14.90 6.44 -15.26
N VAL A 242 -14.69 7.75 -15.39
CA VAL A 242 -13.53 8.43 -14.81
C VAL A 242 -13.89 8.95 -13.44
N THR A 243 -13.15 8.50 -12.44
CA THR A 243 -13.17 9.10 -11.11
C THR A 243 -12.37 10.40 -11.13
N HIS A 244 -12.97 11.48 -10.60
CA HIS A 244 -12.29 12.75 -10.37
C HIS A 244 -12.12 13.02 -8.88
N LEU A 245 -10.88 13.24 -8.45
CA LEU A 245 -10.54 13.66 -7.09
C LEU A 245 -9.87 15.02 -7.13
N GLU A 246 -10.07 15.82 -6.10
CA GLU A 246 -9.37 17.09 -5.93
C GLU A 246 -8.36 17.01 -4.79
N GLY A 247 -7.25 17.71 -4.96
CA GLY A 247 -6.20 17.79 -3.96
C GLY A 247 -5.23 18.92 -4.23
N SER A 248 -4.13 18.93 -3.47
CA SER A 248 -3.03 19.87 -3.66
C SER A 248 -1.75 19.13 -4.02
N VAL A 249 -0.98 19.67 -4.96
CA VAL A 249 0.29 19.09 -5.36
C VAL A 249 1.25 19.12 -4.18
N ALA A 250 1.57 17.97 -3.61
CA ALA A 250 2.53 17.85 -2.52
C ALA A 250 3.97 17.88 -3.05
N ARG A 251 4.23 17.19 -4.16
CA ARG A 251 5.57 17.09 -4.77
C ARG A 251 5.48 17.00 -6.29
N VAL A 252 6.53 17.49 -6.95
CA VAL A 252 6.71 17.43 -8.41
C VAL A 252 8.10 16.88 -8.71
N SER A 253 8.16 15.85 -9.53
CA SER A 253 9.38 15.30 -10.11
C SER A 253 9.33 15.57 -11.62
N ARG A 254 10.14 16.53 -12.08
CA ARG A 254 10.17 16.91 -13.50
C ARG A 254 10.83 15.81 -14.33
N GLY A 255 10.33 15.60 -15.55
CA GLY A 255 10.85 14.64 -16.51
C GLY A 255 10.65 15.11 -17.95
N ALA A 256 11.39 14.53 -18.90
CA ALA A 256 11.33 14.91 -20.32
C ALA A 256 9.95 14.64 -20.95
N ASP A 257 9.34 13.50 -20.61
CA ASP A 257 8.06 13.04 -21.18
C ASP A 257 6.83 13.46 -20.37
N GLY A 258 7.04 14.24 -19.31
CA GLY A 258 6.00 14.65 -18.39
C GLY A 258 6.48 14.66 -16.94
N ASP A 259 5.68 15.32 -16.11
CA ASP A 259 5.98 15.45 -14.70
C ASP A 259 5.27 14.34 -13.93
N GLU A 260 5.97 13.70 -13.01
CA GLU A 260 5.34 12.84 -12.01
C GLU A 260 5.03 13.69 -10.77
N LEU A 261 3.78 13.64 -10.31
CA LEU A 261 3.33 14.43 -9.17
C LEU A 261 2.76 13.52 -8.09
N THR A 262 3.03 13.90 -6.84
CA THR A 262 2.29 13.42 -5.69
C THR A 262 1.27 14.48 -5.32
N VAL A 263 0.00 14.10 -5.23
CA VAL A 263 -1.12 14.96 -4.85
C VAL A 263 -1.62 14.52 -3.48
N ALA A 264 -1.66 15.46 -2.54
CA ALA A 264 -2.29 15.28 -1.24
C ALA A 264 -3.81 15.45 -1.40
N LEU A 265 -4.56 14.42 -1.02
CA LEU A 265 -6.00 14.35 -0.99
C LEU A 265 -6.53 14.63 0.42
N ALA A 266 -7.86 14.70 0.56
CA ALA A 266 -8.51 14.70 1.87
C ALA A 266 -8.16 13.45 2.69
N GLY A 267 -8.22 13.55 4.02
CA GLY A 267 -7.91 12.44 4.91
C GLY A 267 -6.41 12.09 5.01
N GLY A 268 -5.52 12.96 4.52
CA GLY A 268 -4.07 12.75 4.58
C GLY A 268 -3.53 11.80 3.50
N LEU A 269 -4.41 11.23 2.68
CA LEU A 269 -4.05 10.30 1.61
C LEU A 269 -3.21 10.99 0.54
N GLN A 270 -2.26 10.26 -0.02
CA GLN A 270 -1.42 10.71 -1.13
C GLN A 270 -1.67 9.86 -2.37
N LEU A 271 -1.64 10.50 -3.54
CA LEU A 271 -1.85 9.83 -4.81
C LEU A 271 -0.81 10.28 -5.84
N ILE A 272 -0.24 9.32 -6.56
CA ILE A 272 0.81 9.53 -7.54
C ILE A 272 0.28 9.35 -8.96
N GLY A 273 0.59 10.32 -9.81
CA GLY A 273 0.22 10.27 -11.22
C GLY A 273 1.10 11.16 -12.07
N PHE A 274 0.69 11.34 -13.32
CA PHE A 274 1.45 12.12 -14.30
C PHE A 274 0.64 13.29 -14.82
N ALA A 275 1.28 14.44 -14.96
CA ALA A 275 0.75 15.55 -15.72
C ALA A 275 1.43 15.63 -17.09
N ALA A 276 0.66 16.07 -18.09
CA ALA A 276 1.19 16.34 -19.42
C ALA A 276 2.35 17.34 -19.36
N SER A 277 3.29 17.21 -20.30
CA SER A 277 4.36 18.19 -20.47
C SER A 277 3.77 19.60 -20.64
N GLY A 278 4.41 20.60 -20.03
CA GLY A 278 3.90 21.98 -20.05
C GLY A 278 2.70 22.26 -19.13
N SER A 279 2.25 21.32 -18.28
CA SER A 279 1.14 21.54 -17.34
C SER A 279 1.31 22.78 -16.43
N GLY A 280 2.57 23.11 -16.12
CA GLY A 280 2.93 24.23 -15.26
C GLY A 280 2.57 24.02 -13.79
N LEU A 281 2.14 22.82 -13.40
CA LEU A 281 1.76 22.50 -12.02
C LEU A 281 2.96 22.62 -11.09
N ARG A 282 2.76 23.26 -9.94
CA ARG A 282 3.78 23.47 -8.90
C ARG A 282 3.28 22.99 -7.54
N ALA A 283 4.20 22.74 -6.62
CA ALA A 283 3.86 22.39 -5.24
C ALA A 283 2.88 23.41 -4.63
N ARG A 284 1.97 22.92 -3.80
CA ARG A 284 0.85 23.63 -3.14
C ARG A 284 -0.28 24.09 -4.07
N GLN A 285 -0.17 23.96 -5.39
CA GLN A 285 -1.28 24.29 -6.29
C GLN A 285 -2.38 23.25 -6.21
N ARG A 286 -3.64 23.68 -6.39
CA ARG A 286 -4.76 22.76 -6.54
C ARG A 286 -4.66 21.99 -7.86
N ALA A 287 -4.94 20.70 -7.79
CA ALA A 287 -4.93 19.80 -8.93
C ALA A 287 -6.16 18.90 -8.91
N ARG A 288 -6.59 18.50 -10.11
CA ARG A 288 -7.58 17.44 -10.32
C ARG A 288 -6.84 16.17 -10.72
N VAL A 289 -7.19 15.08 -10.06
CA VAL A 289 -6.75 13.72 -10.37
C VAL A 289 -7.88 13.02 -11.11
N SER A 290 -7.54 12.32 -12.18
CA SER A 290 -8.48 11.54 -13.00
C SER A 290 -7.99 10.11 -13.14
N ILE A 291 -8.88 9.13 -12.88
CA ILE A 291 -8.57 7.70 -12.94
C ILE A 291 -9.72 6.98 -13.63
N ASP A 292 -9.41 6.21 -14.67
CA ASP A 292 -10.40 5.36 -15.34
C ASP A 292 -10.79 4.18 -14.45
N ALA A 293 -12.08 3.82 -14.41
CA ALA A 293 -12.56 2.71 -13.58
C ALA A 293 -11.96 1.35 -13.96
N ALA A 294 -11.57 1.15 -15.22
CA ALA A 294 -10.86 -0.05 -15.65
C ALA A 294 -9.40 -0.10 -15.18
N ALA A 295 -8.83 1.05 -14.77
CA ALA A 295 -7.49 1.11 -14.21
C ALA A 295 -7.44 0.84 -12.70
N LEU A 296 -8.60 0.77 -12.03
CA LEU A 296 -8.73 0.50 -10.61
C LEU A 296 -8.95 -0.99 -10.37
N VAL A 297 -8.08 -1.57 -9.54
CA VAL A 297 -8.15 -2.95 -9.05
C VAL A 297 -8.60 -2.92 -7.59
N VAL A 298 -9.43 -3.88 -7.20
CA VAL A 298 -9.90 -4.06 -5.82
C VAL A 298 -9.16 -5.23 -5.19
N ALA A 299 -8.57 -5.01 -4.03
CA ALA A 299 -7.93 -6.05 -3.22
C ALA A 299 -8.49 -6.07 -1.79
N LEU A 300 -8.43 -7.23 -1.16
CA LEU A 300 -8.69 -7.37 0.27
C LEU A 300 -7.38 -7.26 1.04
N ALA A 301 -7.45 -6.67 2.23
CA ALA A 301 -6.39 -6.84 3.22
C ALA A 301 -6.56 -8.24 3.81
N GLY A 302 -5.53 -9.09 3.74
CA GLY A 302 -5.57 -10.48 4.21
C GLY A 302 -5.72 -10.68 5.70
#